data_AF-A0A973VVL3-F1
#
_entry.id   AF-A0A973VVL3-F1
#
_cell.length_a   1.000
_cell.length_b   1.000
_cell.length_c   1.000
_cell.angle_alpha   90.00
_cell.angle_beta   90.00
_cell.angle_gamma   90.00
#
_symmetry.space_group_name_H-M   'P 1'
#
loop_
_entity.id
_entity.type
_entity.pdbx_description
1 polymer ?
#
loop_
_entity_poly.entity_id
_entity_poly.type
_entity_poly.pdbx_seq_one_letter_code
_entity_poly.pdbx_strand_id
1 'polypeptide(L)'
;MSVKRKRFRVEQAMGEVVMAEPEAAGGDDLGPMHREIMAELRSIRAQMAAAPAQRTADSVDAVVAREVAETHKMLETYRAQVEQCEKLKVELDLIHDAISRTKREIAVLHGKSFNGEEMAKVNGELGAVVGGTEQATQQILEAVEAIDQAASALANNVTPDQQRRLSEDIQERVVSIFEACNFQDLTGQRINKVMQTMKFIEQHINEMMNIWGGVDAIKTHVPPVVDTREGDARLLNGPKLDGDAGHASQDDIDAMFN
;
A
#
# COMPACT_ATOMS: atom_id res chain seq x y z
N MET A 1 -78.19 18.01 -5.04
CA MET A 1 -78.44 17.86 -6.49
C MET A 1 -78.87 16.44 -6.77
N SER A 2 -80.14 16.23 -7.13
CA SER A 2 -80.73 14.90 -7.34
C SER A 2 -80.46 14.40 -8.77
N VAL A 3 -79.80 13.25 -8.88
CA VAL A 3 -79.38 12.66 -10.16
C VAL A 3 -80.55 11.92 -10.79
N LYS A 4 -81.18 12.53 -11.80
CA LYS A 4 -82.23 11.90 -12.61
C LYS A 4 -81.62 10.82 -13.52
N ARG A 5 -81.81 9.54 -13.18
CA ARG A 5 -81.51 8.42 -14.08
C ARG A 5 -82.59 8.35 -15.17
N LYS A 6 -82.19 8.51 -16.44
CA LYS A 6 -83.07 8.33 -17.61
C LYS A 6 -83.26 6.83 -17.85
N ARG A 7 -84.50 6.35 -17.79
CA ARG A 7 -84.88 4.96 -18.16
C ARG A 7 -84.84 4.80 -19.68
N PHE A 8 -84.22 3.72 -20.15
CA PHE A 8 -84.15 3.37 -21.57
C PHE A 8 -85.39 2.60 -22.01
N ARG A 9 -85.79 2.75 -23.29
CA ARG A 9 -87.03 2.25 -23.93
C ARG A 9 -87.34 0.75 -23.79
N VAL A 10 -86.41 -0.06 -23.28
CA VAL A 10 -86.62 -1.50 -23.07
C VAL A 10 -87.41 -1.78 -21.78
N GLU A 11 -87.38 -0.86 -20.79
CA GLU A 11 -88.13 -1.01 -19.53
C GLU A 11 -89.61 -0.59 -19.62
N GLN A 12 -90.05 -0.03 -20.76
CA GLN A 12 -91.43 0.41 -20.98
C GLN A 12 -92.28 -0.64 -21.72
N ALA A 13 -91.67 -1.72 -22.22
CA ALA A 13 -92.34 -2.75 -23.02
C ALA A 13 -92.63 -4.05 -22.25
N MET A 14 -92.21 -4.16 -20.98
CA MET A 14 -92.55 -5.28 -20.11
C MET A 14 -93.45 -4.78 -18.98
N GLY A 15 -94.74 -4.64 -19.29
CA GLY A 15 -95.77 -4.48 -18.27
C GLY A 15 -95.80 -5.69 -17.34
N GLU A 16 -96.13 -5.42 -16.07
CA GLU A 16 -96.41 -6.37 -14.99
C GLU A 16 -97.00 -7.69 -15.50
N VAL A 17 -96.17 -8.72 -15.59
CA VAL A 17 -96.64 -10.10 -15.60
C VAL A 17 -96.52 -10.58 -14.17
N VAL A 18 -97.61 -10.41 -13.42
CA VAL A 18 -97.83 -11.09 -12.14
C VAL A 18 -97.91 -12.58 -12.44
N MET A 19 -96.82 -13.30 -12.21
CA MET A 19 -96.82 -14.76 -12.26
C MET A 19 -97.44 -15.28 -10.97
N ALA A 20 -98.63 -15.84 -11.09
CA ALA A 20 -99.34 -16.53 -10.01
C ALA A 20 -98.50 -17.70 -9.48
N GLU A 21 -98.41 -17.83 -8.16
CA GLU A 21 -97.92 -19.05 -7.50
C GLU A 21 -98.87 -20.20 -7.81
N PRO A 22 -98.38 -21.38 -8.24
CA PRO A 22 -99.22 -22.57 -8.27
C PRO A 22 -99.21 -23.23 -6.89
N GLU A 23 -100.42 -23.46 -6.37
CA GLU A 23 -100.69 -24.35 -5.25
C GLU A 23 -100.03 -25.72 -5.45
N ALA A 24 -99.41 -26.23 -4.38
CA ALA A 24 -98.88 -27.57 -4.33
C ALA A 24 -100.02 -28.60 -4.23
N ALA A 25 -100.19 -29.41 -5.27
CA ALA A 25 -100.88 -30.70 -5.22
C ALA A 25 -99.95 -31.77 -5.79
N GLY A 26 -99.69 -32.82 -5.00
CA GLY A 26 -98.64 -33.79 -5.22
C GLY A 26 -98.88 -34.81 -6.33
N GLY A 27 -97.82 -35.60 -6.59
CA GLY A 27 -97.90 -36.95 -7.15
C GLY A 27 -97.39 -37.10 -8.59
N ASP A 28 -96.19 -37.69 -8.71
CA ASP A 28 -95.69 -38.54 -9.81
C ASP A 28 -95.84 -38.05 -11.26
N ASP A 29 -94.78 -37.42 -11.79
CA ASP A 29 -93.90 -38.02 -12.82
C ASP A 29 -92.97 -36.93 -13.39
N LEU A 30 -91.98 -36.51 -12.60
CA LEU A 30 -90.83 -35.79 -13.16
C LEU A 30 -89.93 -36.85 -13.80
N GLY A 31 -90.21 -37.14 -15.07
CA GLY A 31 -89.52 -38.18 -15.83
C GLY A 31 -88.00 -38.11 -15.72
N PRO A 32 -87.29 -39.26 -15.85
CA PRO A 32 -85.86 -39.39 -15.59
C PRO A 32 -85.00 -38.35 -16.33
N MET A 33 -85.43 -37.97 -17.54
CA MET A 33 -84.80 -36.94 -18.38
C MET A 33 -84.69 -35.56 -17.71
N HIS A 34 -85.71 -35.10 -16.95
CA HIS A 34 -85.64 -33.77 -16.34
C HIS A 34 -84.65 -33.73 -15.16
N ARG A 35 -84.58 -34.82 -14.39
CA ARG A 35 -83.60 -34.98 -13.31
C ARG A 35 -82.18 -35.04 -13.85
N GLU A 36 -82.00 -35.74 -14.96
CA GLU A 36 -80.71 -35.89 -15.66
C GLU A 36 -80.26 -34.55 -16.25
N ILE A 37 -81.16 -33.81 -16.92
CA ILE A 37 -80.88 -32.46 -17.44
C ILE A 37 -80.50 -31.48 -16.30
N MET A 38 -81.19 -31.53 -15.16
CA MET A 38 -80.86 -30.68 -14.01
C MET A 38 -79.57 -31.13 -13.29
N ALA A 39 -79.20 -32.41 -13.38
CA ALA A 39 -77.91 -32.90 -12.90
C ALA A 39 -76.77 -32.44 -13.82
N GLU A 40 -76.95 -32.55 -15.14
CA GLU A 40 -75.99 -32.08 -16.15
C GLU A 40 -75.84 -30.56 -16.15
N LEU A 41 -76.93 -29.80 -16.00
CA LEU A 41 -76.85 -28.33 -15.85
C LEU A 41 -76.08 -27.92 -14.58
N ARG A 42 -76.22 -28.69 -13.49
CA ARG A 42 -75.41 -28.47 -12.28
C ARG A 42 -73.96 -28.87 -12.49
N SER A 43 -73.69 -29.95 -13.23
CA SER A 43 -72.34 -30.36 -13.63
C SER A 43 -71.66 -29.30 -14.49
N ILE A 44 -72.33 -28.79 -15.52
CA ILE A 44 -71.84 -27.72 -16.39
C ILE A 44 -71.62 -26.43 -15.59
N ARG A 45 -72.54 -26.07 -14.70
CA ARG A 45 -72.38 -24.89 -13.84
C ARG A 45 -71.20 -25.05 -12.87
N ALA A 46 -70.97 -26.25 -12.34
CA ALA A 46 -69.81 -26.54 -11.50
C ALA A 46 -68.50 -26.51 -12.30
N GLN A 47 -68.49 -27.02 -13.54
CA GLN A 47 -67.34 -26.95 -14.43
C GLN A 47 -67.02 -25.51 -14.87
N MET A 48 -68.04 -24.69 -15.14
CA MET A 48 -67.88 -23.27 -15.44
C MET A 48 -67.43 -22.45 -14.23
N ALA A 49 -67.86 -22.81 -13.02
CA ALA A 49 -67.38 -22.19 -11.78
C ALA A 49 -65.96 -22.64 -11.39
N ALA A 50 -65.50 -23.80 -11.88
CA ALA A 50 -64.19 -24.38 -11.60
C ALA A 50 -63.10 -24.03 -12.66
N ALA A 51 -63.43 -23.27 -13.71
CA ALA A 51 -62.50 -22.84 -14.76
C ALA A 51 -61.78 -21.52 -14.40
N PRO A 52 -60.57 -21.24 -14.94
CA PRO A 52 -59.30 -21.25 -14.21
C PRO A 52 -58.90 -19.90 -13.60
N ALA A 53 -59.82 -18.97 -13.35
CA ALA A 53 -59.46 -17.61 -12.90
C ALA A 53 -58.63 -17.59 -11.61
N GLN A 54 -58.92 -18.49 -10.66
CA GLN A 54 -58.14 -18.64 -9.42
C GLN A 54 -56.78 -19.32 -9.65
N ARG A 55 -56.72 -20.37 -10.49
CA ARG A 55 -55.47 -21.12 -10.76
C ARG A 55 -54.47 -20.32 -11.58
N THR A 56 -54.93 -19.48 -12.52
CA THR A 56 -54.04 -18.62 -13.29
C THR A 56 -53.52 -17.45 -12.46
N ALA A 57 -54.36 -16.83 -11.62
CA ALA A 57 -53.93 -15.76 -10.72
C ALA A 57 -52.91 -16.27 -9.68
N ASP A 58 -53.20 -17.39 -9.01
CA ASP A 58 -52.27 -18.03 -8.06
C ASP A 58 -50.96 -18.47 -8.74
N SER A 59 -51.00 -18.88 -10.01
CA SER A 59 -49.80 -19.26 -10.77
C SER A 59 -48.95 -18.07 -11.21
N VAL A 60 -49.56 -16.94 -11.57
CA VAL A 60 -48.85 -15.72 -11.97
C VAL A 60 -48.24 -15.06 -10.75
N ASP A 61 -48.98 -14.97 -9.64
CA ASP A 61 -48.46 -14.44 -8.38
C ASP A 61 -47.32 -15.30 -7.81
N ALA A 62 -47.38 -16.64 -7.96
CA ALA A 62 -46.29 -17.53 -7.58
C ALA A 62 -45.03 -17.38 -8.46
N VAL A 63 -45.20 -17.16 -9.77
CA VAL A 63 -44.08 -16.90 -10.69
C VAL A 63 -43.44 -15.55 -10.39
N VAL A 64 -44.24 -14.50 -10.20
CA VAL A 64 -43.74 -13.17 -9.83
C VAL A 64 -43.05 -13.21 -8.47
N ALA A 65 -43.61 -13.91 -7.47
CA ALA A 65 -42.98 -14.06 -6.15
C ALA A 65 -41.62 -14.79 -6.23
N ARG A 66 -41.49 -15.78 -7.11
CA ARG A 66 -40.23 -16.48 -7.35
C ARG A 66 -39.20 -15.59 -8.02
N GLU A 67 -39.60 -14.84 -9.05
CA GLU A 67 -38.71 -13.90 -9.75
C GLU A 67 -38.26 -12.75 -8.83
N VAL A 68 -39.16 -12.24 -7.98
CA VAL A 68 -38.83 -11.28 -6.92
C VAL A 68 -37.85 -11.87 -5.88
N ALA A 69 -38.02 -13.14 -5.51
CA ALA A 69 -37.11 -13.81 -4.58
C ALA A 69 -35.71 -14.03 -5.20
N GLU A 70 -35.65 -14.41 -6.48
CA GLU A 70 -34.39 -14.60 -7.22
C GLU A 70 -33.65 -13.27 -7.42
N THR A 71 -34.35 -12.19 -7.75
CA THR A 71 -33.78 -10.83 -7.84
C THR A 71 -33.33 -10.30 -6.48
N HIS A 72 -34.07 -10.54 -5.40
CA HIS A 72 -33.65 -10.21 -4.04
C HIS A 72 -32.35 -10.92 -3.65
N LYS A 73 -32.25 -12.22 -3.94
CA LYS A 73 -31.04 -13.01 -3.68
C LYS A 73 -29.84 -12.49 -4.48
N MET A 74 -30.05 -12.11 -5.73
CA MET A 74 -29.01 -11.49 -6.56
C MET A 74 -28.57 -10.13 -5.99
N LEU A 75 -29.50 -9.28 -5.56
CA LEU A 75 -29.21 -8.01 -4.90
C LEU A 75 -28.43 -8.19 -3.59
N GLU A 76 -28.76 -9.21 -2.78
CA GLU A 76 -28.01 -9.55 -1.58
C GLU A 76 -26.56 -9.96 -1.90
N THR A 77 -26.35 -10.75 -2.96
CA THR A 77 -24.99 -11.11 -3.39
C THR A 77 -24.20 -9.89 -3.88
N TYR A 78 -24.82 -8.98 -4.64
CA TYR A 78 -24.16 -7.75 -5.06
C TYR A 78 -23.84 -6.84 -3.87
N ARG A 79 -24.74 -6.72 -2.89
CA ARG A 79 -24.47 -5.96 -1.66
C ARG A 79 -23.27 -6.53 -0.92
N ALA A 80 -23.18 -7.86 -0.78
CA ALA A 80 -22.04 -8.51 -0.16
C ALA A 80 -20.73 -8.28 -0.94
N GLN A 81 -20.78 -8.29 -2.28
CA GLN A 81 -19.62 -7.98 -3.13
C GLN A 81 -19.18 -6.51 -3.02
N VAL A 82 -20.13 -5.57 -2.96
CA VAL A 82 -19.84 -4.14 -2.74
C VAL A 82 -19.18 -3.94 -1.38
N GLU A 83 -19.69 -4.56 -0.32
CA GLU A 83 -19.08 -4.48 1.01
C GLU A 83 -17.65 -5.07 1.03
N GLN A 84 -17.41 -6.17 0.30
CA GLN A 84 -16.05 -6.72 0.14
C GLN A 84 -15.12 -5.77 -0.63
N CYS A 85 -15.63 -5.13 -1.68
CA CYS A 85 -14.87 -4.16 -2.46
C CYS A 85 -14.52 -2.92 -1.62
N GLU A 86 -15.45 -2.44 -0.79
CA GLU A 86 -15.20 -1.35 0.16
C GLU A 86 -14.11 -1.71 1.17
N LYS A 87 -14.13 -2.93 1.72
CA LYS A 87 -13.06 -3.41 2.62
C LYS A 87 -11.70 -3.45 1.92
N LEU A 88 -11.64 -4.00 0.70
CA LEU A 88 -10.40 -4.05 -0.08
C LEU A 88 -9.88 -2.65 -0.42
N LYS A 89 -10.78 -1.70 -0.71
CA LYS A 89 -10.41 -0.30 -0.94
C LYS A 89 -9.76 0.31 0.30
N VAL A 90 -10.35 0.13 1.48
CA VAL A 90 -9.78 0.63 2.74
C VAL A 90 -8.38 0.05 2.98
N GLU A 91 -8.19 -1.26 2.77
CA GLU A 91 -6.87 -1.88 2.90
C GLU A 91 -5.86 -1.34 1.87
N LEU A 92 -6.29 -1.12 0.63
CA LEU A 92 -5.43 -0.55 -0.41
C LEU A 92 -5.03 0.90 -0.10
N ASP A 93 -5.97 1.71 0.40
CA ASP A 93 -5.71 3.09 0.82
C ASP A 93 -4.71 3.13 1.99
N LEU A 94 -4.83 2.21 2.95
CA LEU A 94 -3.86 2.06 4.05
C LEU A 94 -2.46 1.71 3.54
N ILE A 95 -2.34 0.78 2.59
CA ILE A 95 -1.07 0.41 1.96
C ILE A 95 -0.50 1.61 1.19
N HIS A 96 -1.34 2.32 0.45
CA HIS A 96 -0.92 3.50 -0.31
C HIS A 96 -0.36 4.60 0.60
N ASP A 97 -1.02 4.87 1.72
CA ASP A 97 -0.57 5.85 2.71
C ASP A 97 0.72 5.42 3.41
N ALA A 98 0.89 4.12 3.68
CA ALA A 98 2.12 3.58 4.23
C ALA A 98 3.28 3.77 3.25
N ILE A 99 3.11 3.37 1.98
CA ILE A 99 4.12 3.55 0.93
C ILE A 99 4.45 5.03 0.74
N SER A 100 3.45 5.91 0.73
CA SER A 100 3.65 7.35 0.57
C SER A 100 4.43 7.98 1.73
N ARG A 101 4.21 7.49 2.96
CA ARG A 101 5.02 7.88 4.13
C ARG A 101 6.46 7.39 3.98
N THR A 102 6.66 6.11 3.67
CA THR A 102 8.00 5.55 3.45
C THR A 102 8.75 6.27 2.33
N LYS A 103 8.08 6.62 1.23
CA LYS A 103 8.65 7.44 0.14
C LYS A 103 9.18 8.78 0.65
N ARG A 104 8.42 9.49 1.49
CA ARG A 104 8.87 10.76 2.09
C ARG A 104 10.03 10.56 3.05
N GLU A 105 9.96 9.54 3.90
CA GLU A 105 11.05 9.23 4.84
C GLU A 105 12.36 8.92 4.10
N ILE A 106 12.30 8.09 3.05
CA ILE A 106 13.45 7.79 2.19
C ILE A 106 13.90 9.04 1.44
N ALA A 107 13.00 9.88 0.93
CA ALA A 107 13.36 11.12 0.27
C ALA A 107 14.13 12.08 1.21
N VAL A 108 13.69 12.18 2.47
CA VAL A 108 14.35 13.00 3.50
C VAL A 108 15.70 12.40 3.89
N LEU A 109 15.77 11.09 4.10
CA LEU A 109 17.03 10.39 4.37
C LEU A 109 18.00 10.55 3.21
N HIS A 110 17.53 10.38 1.98
CA HIS A 110 18.37 10.55 0.80
C HIS A 110 18.87 12.00 0.64
N GLY A 111 17.98 12.98 0.81
CA GLY A 111 18.33 14.41 0.71
C GLY A 111 19.26 14.92 1.81
N LYS A 112 19.23 14.32 3.01
CA LYS A 112 20.14 14.67 4.12
C LYS A 112 21.41 13.83 4.12
N SER A 113 21.29 12.51 4.04
CA SER A 113 22.37 11.54 4.21
C SER A 113 23.26 11.32 2.97
N PHE A 114 22.81 11.70 1.78
CA PHE A 114 23.60 11.62 0.55
C PHE A 114 23.93 12.99 -0.06
N ASN A 115 23.80 14.06 0.73
CA ASN A 115 24.52 15.30 0.39
C ASN A 115 26.02 14.99 0.38
N GLY A 116 26.75 15.53 -0.61
CA GLY A 116 28.17 15.22 -0.83
C GLY A 116 29.06 15.39 0.42
N GLU A 117 28.67 16.24 1.38
CA GLU A 117 29.36 16.40 2.66
C GLU A 117 29.32 15.17 3.58
N GLU A 118 28.17 14.53 3.78
CA GLU A 118 28.06 13.40 4.71
C GLU A 118 28.70 12.14 4.13
N MET A 119 28.59 11.95 2.81
CA MET A 119 29.36 10.94 2.08
C MET A 119 30.86 11.24 2.08
N ALA A 120 31.28 12.50 1.95
CA ALA A 120 32.69 12.88 2.10
C ALA A 120 33.21 12.58 3.50
N LYS A 121 32.39 12.77 4.54
CA LYS A 121 32.73 12.43 5.93
C LYS A 121 32.90 10.92 6.12
N VAL A 122 31.94 10.11 5.66
CA VAL A 122 32.04 8.64 5.74
C VAL A 122 33.24 8.13 4.94
N ASN A 123 33.48 8.69 3.76
CA ASN A 123 34.65 8.34 2.95
C ASN A 123 35.97 8.80 3.63
N GLY A 124 35.94 9.92 4.35
CA GLY A 124 37.04 10.40 5.19
C GLY A 124 37.31 9.49 6.39
N GLU A 125 36.27 9.00 7.07
CA GLU A 125 36.39 8.02 8.14
C GLU A 125 36.92 6.68 7.62
N LEU A 126 36.48 6.25 6.43
CA LEU A 126 37.05 5.09 5.74
C LEU A 126 38.53 5.30 5.41
N GLY A 127 38.88 6.50 4.92
CA GLY A 127 40.27 6.90 4.68
C GLY A 127 41.11 6.89 5.96
N ALA A 128 40.56 7.32 7.10
CA ALA A 128 41.24 7.26 8.39
C ALA A 128 41.49 5.81 8.84
N VAL A 129 40.58 4.90 8.54
CA VAL A 129 40.77 3.46 8.80
C VAL A 129 41.87 2.87 7.91
N VAL A 130 41.84 3.17 6.61
CA VAL A 130 42.90 2.75 5.68
C VAL A 130 44.25 3.29 6.15
N GLY A 131 44.31 4.58 6.51
CA GLY A 131 45.50 5.20 7.10
C GLY A 131 45.94 4.52 8.40
N GLY A 132 45.01 4.11 9.26
CA GLY A 132 45.31 3.32 10.46
C GLY A 132 45.88 1.94 10.15
N THR A 133 45.40 1.27 9.09
CA THR A 133 45.96 -0.01 8.64
C THR A 133 47.33 0.14 7.99
N GLU A 134 47.57 1.22 7.25
CA GLU A 134 48.89 1.57 6.69
C GLU A 134 49.88 1.86 7.82
N GLN A 135 49.47 2.65 8.81
CA GLN A 135 50.28 2.96 9.98
C GLN A 135 50.62 1.72 10.81
N ALA A 136 49.65 0.81 11.03
CA ALA A 136 49.91 -0.45 11.72
C ALA A 136 50.91 -1.33 10.93
N THR A 137 50.77 -1.39 9.60
CA THR A 137 51.70 -2.12 8.73
C THR A 137 53.11 -1.52 8.79
N GLN A 138 53.22 -0.19 8.77
CA GLN A 138 54.49 0.52 8.90
C GLN A 138 55.16 0.21 10.25
N GLN A 139 54.42 0.25 11.36
CA GLN A 139 54.95 -0.11 12.68
C GLN A 139 55.44 -1.56 12.75
N ILE A 140 54.73 -2.50 12.12
CA ILE A 140 55.16 -3.91 12.03
C ILE A 140 56.48 -4.01 11.28
N LEU A 141 56.60 -3.36 10.12
CA LEU A 141 57.83 -3.38 9.32
C LEU A 141 59.01 -2.76 10.07
N GLU A 142 58.82 -1.60 10.70
CA GLU A 142 59.85 -0.93 11.51
C GLU A 142 60.30 -1.80 12.70
N ALA A 143 59.37 -2.46 13.38
CA ALA A 143 59.70 -3.35 14.48
C ALA A 143 60.48 -4.59 14.00
N VAL A 144 60.12 -5.16 12.85
CA VAL A 144 60.85 -6.28 12.24
C VAL A 144 62.26 -5.87 11.81
N GLU A 145 62.42 -4.70 11.20
CA GLU A 145 63.74 -4.16 10.84
C GLU A 145 64.62 -3.93 12.08
N ALA A 146 64.05 -3.38 13.17
CA ALA A 146 64.76 -3.19 14.42
C ALA A 146 65.20 -4.53 15.05
N ILE A 147 64.35 -5.57 14.96
CA ILE A 147 64.71 -6.93 15.42
C ILE A 147 65.88 -7.47 14.60
N ASP A 148 65.86 -7.33 13.28
CA ASP A 148 66.94 -7.82 12.41
C ASP A 148 68.27 -7.12 12.70
N GLN A 149 68.24 -5.79 12.91
CA GLN A 149 69.42 -5.02 13.30
C GLN A 149 69.96 -5.47 14.66
N ALA A 150 69.10 -5.67 15.66
CA ALA A 150 69.50 -6.13 16.98
C ALA A 150 70.05 -7.57 16.94
N ALA A 151 69.43 -8.47 16.17
CA ALA A 151 69.91 -9.83 15.96
C ALA A 151 71.27 -9.86 15.25
N SER A 152 71.46 -9.01 14.24
CA SER A 152 72.75 -8.86 13.56
C SER A 152 73.84 -8.30 14.48
N ALA A 153 73.49 -7.36 15.37
CA ALA A 153 74.41 -6.84 16.37
C ALA A 153 74.83 -7.90 17.39
N LEU A 154 73.90 -8.78 17.80
CA LEU A 154 74.15 -9.92 18.69
C LEU A 154 75.13 -10.94 18.10
N ALA A 155 75.22 -11.05 16.77
CA ALA A 155 76.16 -11.94 16.10
C ALA A 155 77.62 -11.43 16.14
N ASN A 156 77.85 -10.17 16.53
CA ASN A 156 79.18 -9.60 16.69
C ASN A 156 79.73 -9.84 18.11
N ASN A 157 81.00 -9.50 18.33
CA ASN A 157 81.65 -9.65 19.64
C ASN A 157 81.17 -8.53 20.60
N VAL A 158 80.00 -8.73 21.21
CA VAL A 158 79.35 -7.79 22.13
C VAL A 158 79.57 -8.17 23.59
N THR A 159 79.55 -7.16 24.47
CA THR A 159 79.66 -7.39 25.92
C THR A 159 78.38 -8.04 26.48
N PRO A 160 78.45 -8.72 27.65
CA PRO A 160 77.27 -9.31 28.29
C PRO A 160 76.13 -8.30 28.55
N ASP A 161 76.49 -7.06 28.93
CA ASP A 161 75.50 -6.00 29.16
C ASP A 161 74.82 -5.54 27.86
N GLN A 162 75.58 -5.43 26.76
CA GLN A 162 75.02 -5.12 25.43
C GLN A 162 74.14 -6.25 24.93
N GLN A 163 74.57 -7.50 25.12
CA GLN A 163 73.78 -8.68 24.74
C GLN A 163 72.43 -8.70 25.45
N ARG A 164 72.40 -8.38 26.75
CA ARG A 164 71.17 -8.28 27.52
C ARG A 164 70.23 -7.20 26.97
N ARG A 165 70.75 -6.00 26.72
CA ARG A 165 69.96 -4.87 26.19
C ARG A 165 69.37 -5.19 24.82
N LEU A 166 70.18 -5.72 23.89
CA LEU A 166 69.70 -6.11 22.56
C LEU A 166 68.63 -7.21 22.63
N SER A 167 68.73 -8.12 23.61
CA SER A 167 67.72 -9.16 23.82
C SER A 167 66.41 -8.59 24.38
N GLU A 168 66.49 -7.63 25.31
CA GLU A 168 65.35 -6.89 25.85
C GLU A 168 64.66 -6.05 24.74
N ASP A 169 65.44 -5.36 23.90
CA ASP A 169 64.94 -4.60 22.74
C ASP A 169 64.19 -5.51 21.75
N ILE A 170 64.74 -6.68 21.39
CA ILE A 170 64.06 -7.64 20.52
C ILE A 170 62.72 -8.05 21.12
N GLN A 171 62.69 -8.34 22.43
CA GLN A 171 61.46 -8.76 23.10
C GLN A 171 60.41 -7.64 23.09
N GLU A 172 60.81 -6.39 23.30
CA GLU A 172 59.90 -5.23 23.22
C GLU A 172 59.36 -5.02 21.80
N ARG A 173 60.19 -5.16 20.77
CA ARG A 173 59.75 -5.07 19.37
C ARG A 173 58.77 -6.17 18.98
N VAL A 174 58.95 -7.39 19.49
CA VAL A 174 57.99 -8.49 19.29
C VAL A 174 56.63 -8.16 19.93
N VAL A 175 56.60 -7.56 21.13
CA VAL A 175 55.34 -7.10 21.76
C VAL A 175 54.66 -6.03 20.91
N SER A 176 55.42 -5.05 20.42
CA SER A 176 54.90 -3.99 19.54
C SER A 176 54.24 -4.56 18.26
N ILE A 177 54.81 -5.62 17.68
CA ILE A 177 54.21 -6.31 16.53
C ILE A 177 52.86 -6.94 16.91
N PHE A 178 52.77 -7.63 18.06
CA PHE A 178 51.51 -8.22 18.49
C PHE A 178 50.42 -7.17 18.74
N GLU A 179 50.77 -6.03 19.31
CA GLU A 179 49.84 -4.93 19.54
C GLU A 179 49.34 -4.32 18.23
N ALA A 180 50.23 -4.03 17.28
CA ALA A 180 49.88 -3.50 15.97
C ALA A 180 49.00 -4.48 15.16
N CYS A 181 49.34 -5.77 15.17
CA CYS A 181 48.55 -6.81 14.52
C CYS A 181 47.13 -6.95 15.10
N ASN A 182 47.00 -6.92 16.43
CA ASN A 182 45.69 -7.04 17.09
C ASN A 182 44.79 -5.85 16.73
N PHE A 183 45.36 -4.64 16.69
CA PHE A 183 44.62 -3.46 16.29
C PHE A 183 44.20 -3.50 14.82
N GLN A 184 45.10 -3.93 13.92
CA GLN A 184 44.83 -4.08 12.49
C GLN A 184 43.72 -5.10 12.23
N ASP A 185 43.81 -6.29 12.85
CA ASP A 185 42.91 -7.41 12.59
C ASP A 185 41.48 -7.08 13.00
N LEU A 186 41.28 -6.61 14.24
CA LEU A 186 39.95 -6.35 14.76
C LEU A 186 39.31 -5.12 14.13
N THR A 187 40.09 -4.06 13.88
CA THR A 187 39.59 -2.80 13.33
C THR A 187 39.30 -2.94 11.84
N GLY A 188 40.22 -3.53 11.08
CA GLY A 188 40.05 -3.76 9.64
C GLY A 188 38.83 -4.64 9.33
N GLN A 189 38.65 -5.74 10.07
CA GLN A 189 37.49 -6.62 9.88
C GLN A 189 36.17 -5.94 10.25
N ARG A 190 36.10 -5.25 11.39
CA ARG A 190 34.87 -4.59 11.86
C ARG A 190 34.41 -3.50 10.89
N ILE A 191 35.33 -2.66 10.43
CA ILE A 191 34.98 -1.60 9.47
C ILE A 191 34.58 -2.18 8.13
N ASN A 192 35.28 -3.19 7.62
CA ASN A 192 34.87 -3.84 6.36
C ASN A 192 33.43 -4.39 6.45
N LYS A 193 33.06 -5.01 7.58
CA LYS A 193 31.69 -5.50 7.83
C LYS A 193 30.64 -4.38 7.86
N VAL A 194 30.94 -3.26 8.55
CA VAL A 194 30.05 -2.10 8.59
C VAL A 194 29.89 -1.50 7.19
N MET A 195 30.98 -1.34 6.45
CA MET A 195 30.98 -0.80 5.09
C MET A 195 30.19 -1.66 4.11
N GLN A 196 30.34 -2.98 4.18
CA GLN A 196 29.53 -3.91 3.38
C GLN A 196 28.04 -3.76 3.69
N THR A 197 27.70 -3.55 4.96
CA THR A 197 26.31 -3.34 5.39
C THR A 197 25.77 -2.02 4.87
N MET A 198 26.56 -0.93 4.92
CA MET A 198 26.18 0.36 4.35
C MET A 198 25.97 0.29 2.83
N LYS A 199 26.88 -0.34 2.09
CA LYS A 199 26.73 -0.56 0.63
C LYS A 199 25.49 -1.38 0.30
N PHE A 200 25.19 -2.41 1.10
CA PHE A 200 23.97 -3.20 0.93
C PHE A 200 22.72 -2.34 1.12
N ILE A 201 22.67 -1.53 2.17
CA ILE A 201 21.55 -0.59 2.42
C ILE A 201 21.41 0.41 1.26
N GLU A 202 22.50 1.00 0.80
CA GLU A 202 22.52 1.93 -0.32
C GLU A 202 21.96 1.30 -1.61
N GLN A 203 22.43 0.09 -1.95
CA GLN A 203 21.93 -0.62 -3.13
C GLN A 203 20.42 -0.87 -3.04
N HIS A 204 19.93 -1.31 -1.89
CA HIS A 204 18.50 -1.56 -1.69
C HIS A 204 17.66 -0.28 -1.75
N ILE A 205 18.17 0.84 -1.23
CA ILE A 205 17.50 2.14 -1.38
C ILE A 205 17.45 2.53 -2.86
N ASN A 206 18.58 2.43 -3.59
CA ASN A 206 18.64 2.75 -5.02
C ASN A 206 17.67 1.89 -5.86
N GLU A 207 17.59 0.59 -5.59
CA GLU A 207 16.63 -0.30 -6.24
C GLU A 207 15.17 0.12 -5.96
N MET A 208 14.86 0.44 -4.71
CA MET A 208 13.54 0.93 -4.31
C MET A 208 13.20 2.26 -5.00
N MET A 209 14.19 3.15 -5.13
CA MET A 209 14.02 4.41 -5.84
C MET A 209 13.75 4.20 -7.33
N ASN A 210 14.45 3.26 -7.96
CA ASN A 210 14.26 2.90 -9.37
C ASN A 210 12.85 2.35 -9.62
N ILE A 211 12.33 1.49 -8.73
CA ILE A 211 10.96 0.97 -8.81
C ILE A 211 9.93 2.11 -8.79
N TRP A 212 10.22 3.21 -8.11
CA TRP A 212 9.32 4.35 -7.96
C TRP A 212 9.43 5.41 -9.06
N GLY A 213 10.21 5.16 -10.12
CA GLY A 213 10.38 6.09 -11.24
C GLY A 213 11.67 6.91 -11.19
N GLY A 214 12.63 6.52 -10.35
CA GLY A 214 13.95 7.13 -10.26
C GLY A 214 14.02 8.31 -9.29
N VAL A 215 15.22 8.89 -9.18
CA VAL A 215 15.55 9.92 -8.18
C VAL A 215 14.66 11.17 -8.31
N ASP A 216 14.29 11.55 -9.54
CA ASP A 216 13.50 12.75 -9.79
C ASP A 216 12.05 12.64 -9.33
N ALA A 217 11.46 11.44 -9.36
CA ALA A 217 10.12 11.17 -8.83
C ALA A 217 10.06 11.23 -7.29
N ILE A 218 11.21 11.07 -6.63
CA ILE A 218 11.33 11.08 -5.16
C ILE A 218 11.69 12.46 -4.64
N LYS A 219 12.45 13.25 -5.41
CA LYS A 219 12.72 14.67 -5.11
C LYS A 219 11.43 15.48 -4.90
N THR A 220 10.35 15.17 -5.64
CA THR A 220 9.02 15.77 -5.44
C THR A 220 8.39 15.47 -4.08
N HIS A 221 8.87 14.45 -3.37
CA HIS A 221 8.40 14.07 -2.03
C HIS A 221 9.30 14.61 -0.91
N VAL A 222 10.41 15.27 -1.25
CA VAL A 222 11.26 15.96 -0.27
C VAL A 222 10.50 17.19 0.23
N PRO A 223 10.25 17.33 1.55
CA PRO A 223 9.69 18.56 2.10
C PRO A 223 10.60 19.74 1.77
N PRO A 224 10.08 20.92 1.45
CA PRO A 224 10.91 22.10 1.26
C PRO A 224 11.79 22.31 2.48
N VAL A 225 13.07 22.61 2.27
CA VAL A 225 14.00 22.97 3.34
C VAL A 225 13.47 24.25 3.98
N VAL A 226 12.82 24.11 5.13
CA VAL A 226 12.32 25.26 5.89
C VAL A 226 13.51 25.85 6.63
N ASP A 227 13.87 27.08 6.27
CA ASP A 227 14.85 27.85 7.04
C ASP A 227 14.29 28.14 8.44
N THR A 228 14.88 27.51 9.45
CA THR A 228 14.48 27.65 10.85
C THR A 228 15.13 28.85 11.54
N ARG A 229 15.97 29.63 10.82
CA ARG A 229 16.63 30.82 11.36
C ARG A 229 15.64 31.99 11.43
N GLU A 230 15.65 32.71 12.54
CA GLU A 230 14.79 33.88 12.79
C GLU A 230 15.58 35.19 12.77
N GLY A 231 14.88 36.30 12.48
CA GLY A 231 15.47 37.65 12.49
C GLY A 231 16.60 37.84 11.46
N ASP A 232 17.64 38.57 11.85
CA ASP A 232 18.78 38.92 10.98
C ASP A 232 19.58 37.68 10.52
N ALA A 233 19.51 36.57 11.27
CA ALA A 233 20.15 35.31 10.88
C ALA A 233 19.56 34.70 9.60
N ARG A 234 18.31 35.05 9.25
CA ARG A 234 17.67 34.67 7.98
C ARG A 234 18.14 35.54 6.81
N LEU A 235 18.61 36.75 7.08
CA LEU A 235 19.11 37.69 6.08
C LEU A 235 20.58 37.45 5.73
N LEU A 236 21.31 36.74 6.59
CA LEU A 236 22.68 36.27 6.36
C LEU A 236 22.69 35.05 5.43
N ASN A 237 22.33 35.27 4.16
CA ASN A 237 22.65 34.31 3.11
C ASN A 237 23.99 34.73 2.49
N GLY A 238 24.94 33.80 2.46
CA GLY A 238 26.21 34.02 1.76
C GLY A 238 25.99 34.27 0.27
N PRO A 239 27.04 34.68 -0.47
CA PRO A 239 26.95 34.80 -1.93
C PRO A 239 26.46 33.47 -2.52
N LYS A 240 25.41 33.54 -3.35
CA LYS A 240 24.83 32.38 -4.03
C LYS A 240 25.86 31.75 -4.95
N LEU A 241 25.95 30.43 -4.94
CA LEU A 241 26.92 29.70 -5.77
C LEU A 241 26.45 29.66 -7.22
N ASP A 242 27.38 29.40 -8.15
CA ASP A 242 27.07 29.27 -9.57
C ASP A 242 26.01 28.17 -9.79
N GLY A 243 24.89 28.54 -10.42
CA GLY A 243 23.76 27.64 -10.70
C GLY A 243 22.60 27.72 -9.69
N ASP A 244 22.73 28.46 -8.59
CA ASP A 244 21.61 28.69 -7.67
C ASP A 244 20.54 29.60 -8.30
N ALA A 245 19.27 29.35 -7.95
CA ALA A 245 18.16 30.17 -8.41
C ALA A 245 18.33 31.63 -7.97
N GLY A 246 18.49 32.54 -8.94
CA GLY A 246 18.74 33.96 -8.70
C GLY A 246 20.19 34.28 -8.31
N HIS A 247 21.15 33.43 -8.67
CA HIS A 247 22.55 33.84 -8.85
C HIS A 247 22.62 34.79 -10.06
N ALA A 248 23.13 36.00 -9.86
CA ALA A 248 23.31 36.97 -10.93
C ALA A 248 24.62 36.66 -11.64
N SER A 249 24.55 36.34 -12.94
CA SER A 249 25.75 36.11 -13.74
C SER A 249 26.46 37.44 -14.05
N GLN A 250 27.75 37.38 -14.42
CA GLN A 250 28.48 38.58 -14.83
C GLN A 250 27.81 39.27 -16.04
N ASP A 251 27.24 38.49 -16.95
CA ASP A 251 26.50 39.01 -18.11
C ASP A 251 25.23 39.79 -17.68
N ASP A 252 24.54 39.32 -16.63
CA ASP A 252 23.36 40.02 -16.08
C ASP A 252 23.77 41.35 -15.42
N ILE A 253 24.93 41.39 -14.77
CA ILE A 253 25.48 42.60 -14.14
C ILE A 253 25.88 43.60 -15.23
N ASP A 254 26.59 43.15 -16.25
CA ASP A 254 27.05 44.00 -17.35
C ASP A 254 25.86 44.59 -18.13
N ALA A 255 24.75 43.86 -18.23
CA ALA A 255 23.50 44.37 -18.83
C ALA A 255 22.83 45.50 -18.03
N MET A 256 23.12 45.66 -16.74
CA MET A 256 22.57 46.75 -15.92
C MET A 256 23.33 48.07 -16.05
N PHE A 257 24.58 48.03 -16.54
CA PHE A 257 25.47 49.19 -16.62
C PHE A 257 25.80 49.64 -18.05
N ASN A 258 25.20 48.99 -19.06
CA ASN A 258 25.23 49.40 -20.47
C ASN A 258 23.87 49.97 -20.90
#